data_AF-A0A699TY24-F1
#
_entry.id   AF-A0A699TY24-F1
#
_cell.length_a   1.000
_cell.length_b   1.000
_cell.length_c   1.000
_cell.angle_alpha   90.00
_cell.angle_beta   90.00
_cell.angle_gamma   90.00
#
_symmetry.space_group_name_H-M   'P 1'
#
loop_
_entity.id
_entity.type
_entity.pdbx_description
1 polymer ?
#
loop_
_entity_poly.entity_id
_entity_poly.type
_entity_poly.pdbx_seq_one_letter_code
_entity_poly.pdbx_strand_id
1 'polypeptide(L)' 'KPHVNVGTIGHVDHGKTTLTAAITKVLADEGKAKAIAFDEIDKAPEEKKRGITIATV' A
#
# COMPACT_ATOMS: atom_id res chain seq x y z
N LYS A 1 3.78 20.63 7.03
CA LYS A 1 2.66 20.10 7.85
C LYS A 1 3.23 19.11 8.87
N PRO A 2 2.61 18.90 10.03
CA PRO A 2 3.03 17.86 10.97
C PRO A 2 3.10 16.49 10.28
N HIS A 3 4.09 15.68 10.64
CA HIS A 3 4.29 14.34 10.12
C HIS A 3 3.60 13.31 11.02
N VAL A 4 2.96 12.30 10.42
CA VAL A 4 2.28 11.22 11.15
C VAL A 4 2.58 9.89 10.48
N ASN A 5 2.93 8.88 11.26
CA ASN A 5 3.10 7.51 10.79
C ASN A 5 1.76 6.77 10.84
N VAL A 6 1.34 6.15 9.73
CA VAL A 6 0.09 5.41 9.60
C VAL A 6 0.30 4.12 8.80
N GLY A 7 -0.60 3.14 8.94
CA GLY A 7 -0.58 1.88 8.18
C GLY A 7 -1.96 1.22 8.12
N THR A 8 -2.15 0.32 7.15
CA THR A 8 -3.39 -0.45 6.96
C THR A 8 -3.26 -1.84 7.59
N ILE A 9 -4.22 -2.22 8.46
CA ILE A 9 -4.25 -3.52 9.15
C ILE A 9 -5.60 -4.22 8.93
N GLY A 10 -5.67 -5.55 9.08
CA GLY A 10 -6.89 -6.33 8.87
C GLY A 10 -6.67 -7.73 8.27
N HIS A 11 -7.75 -8.51 8.17
CA HIS A 11 -7.74 -9.89 7.67
C HIS A 11 -7.20 -10.01 6.24
N VAL A 12 -6.68 -11.18 5.87
CA VAL A 12 -6.21 -11.47 4.51
C VAL A 12 -7.32 -11.19 3.49
N ASP A 13 -6.95 -10.76 2.30
CA ASP A 13 -7.86 -10.41 1.19
C ASP A 13 -8.86 -9.27 1.42
N HIS A 14 -8.80 -8.56 2.54
CA HIS A 14 -9.63 -7.37 2.78
C HIS A 14 -9.09 -6.09 2.08
N GLY A 15 -8.21 -6.23 1.09
CA GLY A 15 -7.82 -5.12 0.21
C GLY A 15 -6.91 -4.05 0.82
N LYS A 16 -6.14 -4.37 1.87
CA LYS A 16 -5.20 -3.42 2.52
C LYS A 16 -4.22 -2.78 1.51
N THR A 17 -3.60 -3.60 0.67
CA THR A 17 -2.62 -3.18 -0.34
C THR A 17 -3.30 -2.35 -1.45
N THR A 18 -4.49 -2.76 -1.89
CA THR A 18 -5.31 -2.02 -2.86
C THR A 18 -5.71 -0.65 -2.32
N LEU A 19 -6.12 -0.58 -1.05
CA LEU A 19 -6.47 0.67 -0.38
C LEU A 19 -5.27 1.61 -0.30
N THR A 20 -4.09 1.10 0.06
CA THR A 20 -2.85 1.91 0.09
C THR A 20 -2.54 2.49 -1.30
N ALA A 21 -2.64 1.70 -2.37
CA ALA A 21 -2.46 2.19 -3.74
C ALA A 21 -3.48 3.29 -4.09
N ALA A 22 -4.77 3.06 -3.79
CA ALA A 22 -5.83 4.03 -4.05
C ALA A 22 -5.63 5.37 -3.31
N ILE A 23 -5.19 5.34 -2.04
CA ILE A 23 -4.87 6.56 -1.27
C ILE A 23 -3.80 7.39 -1.99
N THR A 24 -2.72 6.75 -2.45
CA THR A 24 -1.64 7.47 -3.16
C THR A 24 -2.10 8.05 -4.49
N LYS A 25 -2.99 7.34 -5.21
CA LYS A 25 -3.56 7.80 -6.48
C LYS A 25 -4.44 9.03 -6.29
N VAL A 26 -5.38 8.98 -5.34
CA VAL A 26 -6.28 10.11 -5.04
C VAL A 26 -5.50 11.36 -4.62
N LEU A 27 -4.49 11.20 -3.76
CA LEU A 27 -3.66 12.33 -3.33
C LEU A 27 -2.76 12.86 -4.46
N ALA A 28 -2.34 12.01 -5.41
CA ALA A 28 -1.60 12.44 -6.58
C ALA A 28 -2.46 13.24 -7.57
N ASP A 29 -3.72 12.85 -7.74
CA ASP A 29 -4.67 13.59 -8.58
C ASP A 29 -4.95 15.00 -8.02
N GLU A 30 -4.84 15.18 -6.71
CA GLU A 30 -4.87 16.49 -6.05
C GLU A 30 -3.51 17.23 -6.03
N GLY A 31 -2.46 16.67 -6.62
CA GLY A 31 -1.10 17.25 -6.64
C GLY A 31 -0.39 17.23 -5.27
N LYS A 32 -0.86 16.40 -4.33
CA LYS A 32 -0.35 16.34 -2.94
C LYS A 32 0.59 15.16 -2.69
N ALA A 33 0.67 14.19 -3.59
CA ALA A 33 1.50 13.00 -3.45
C ALA A 33 1.97 12.47 -4.82
N LYS A 34 2.83 11.43 -4.78
CA LYS A 34 3.13 10.59 -5.95
C LYS A 34 2.25 9.34 -5.88
N ALA A 35 1.65 8.96 -7.00
CA ALA A 35 0.92 7.70 -7.09
C ALA A 35 1.90 6.53 -7.01
N ILE A 36 1.52 5.48 -6.27
CA ILE A 36 2.29 4.25 -6.11
C ILE A 36 1.39 3.10 -6.59
N ALA A 37 1.92 2.27 -7.50
CA ALA A 37 1.15 1.15 -8.02
C ALA A 37 1.08 0.01 -6.99
N PHE A 38 0.03 -0.83 -7.08
CA PHE A 38 -0.16 -1.99 -6.21
C PHE A 38 1.09 -2.89 -6.16
N ASP A 39 1.64 -3.21 -7.32
CA ASP A 39 2.83 -4.07 -7.47
C ASP A 39 4.11 -3.48 -6.86
N GLU A 40 4.13 -2.18 -6.58
CA GLU A 40 5.24 -1.50 -5.92
C GLU A 40 5.10 -1.47 -4.39
N ILE A 41 3.91 -1.80 -3.87
CA ILE A 41 3.63 -1.96 -2.44
C ILE A 41 3.85 -3.43 -2.06
N ASP A 42 3.45 -4.35 -2.94
CA ASP A 42 3.62 -5.80 -2.79
C ASP A 42 4.98 -6.25 -3.39
N LYS A 43 6.07 -5.96 -2.67
CA LYS A 43 7.44 -6.02 -3.20
C LYS A 43 8.21 -7.30 -2.88
N ALA A 44 7.80 -8.12 -1.92
CA ALA A 44 8.57 -9.31 -1.61
C ALA A 44 8.32 -10.41 -2.66
N PRO A 45 9.37 -11.09 -3.16
CA PRO A 45 9.23 -12.20 -4.09
C PRO A 45 8.38 -13.36 -3.55
N GLU A 46 8.32 -13.50 -2.22
CA GLU A 46 7.46 -14.46 -1.53
C GLU A 46 5.99 -14.00 -1.49
N GLU A 47 5.75 -12.70 -1.34
CA GLU A 47 4.42 -12.09 -1.30
C GLU A 47 3.71 -12.24 -2.66
N LYS A 48 4.40 -11.92 -3.76
CA LYS A 48 3.87 -12.07 -5.13
C LYS A 48 3.47 -13.49 -5.50
N LYS A 49 4.18 -14.50 -5.00
CA LYS A 49 3.86 -15.92 -5.26
C LYS A 49 2.67 -16.42 -4.45
N ARG A 50 2.34 -15.76 -3.34
CA ARG A 50 1.32 -16.18 -2.38
C ARG A 50 0.11 -15.25 -2.31
N GLY A 51 0.16 -14.08 -2.97
CA GLY A 51 -0.91 -13.08 -2.98
C GLY A 51 -1.14 -12.39 -1.64
N ILE A 52 -0.15 -12.43 -0.74
CA ILE A 52 -0.26 -11.89 0.61
C ILE A 52 0.92 -10.98 0.90
N THR A 53 0.67 -9.84 1.54
CA THR A 53 1.72 -8.93 2.02
C THR A 53 2.21 -9.37 3.41
N ILE A 54 3.50 -9.67 3.55
CA ILE A 54 4.26 -10.06 4.74
C ILE A 54 5.42 -9.06 4.93
N ALA A 55 5.24 -8.08 5.81
CA ALA A 55 6.35 -7.26 6.29
C ALA A 55 7.12 -8.01 7.38
N THR A 56 8.21 -8.70 7.03
CA THR A 56 9.19 -9.19 8.01
C THR A 56 10.22 -8.10 8.31
N VAL A 57 10.56 -7.94 9.59
CA VAL A 57 11.59 -7.02 10.11
C VAL A 57 12.97 -7.25 9.48
#